data_AF-A0A4W5K8V7-F1
#
_entry.id   AF-A0A4W5K8V7-F1
#
_cell.length_a   1.000
_cell.length_b   1.000
_cell.length_c   1.000
_cell.angle_alpha   90.00
_cell.angle_beta   90.00
_cell.angle_gamma   90.00
#
_symmetry.space_group_name_H-M   'P 1'
#
loop_
_entity.id
_entity.type
_entity.pdbx_description
1 polymer ?
#
loop_
_entity_poly.entity_id
_entity_poly.type
_entity_poly.pdbx_seq_one_letter_code
_entity_poly.pdbx_strand_id
1 'polypeptide(L)'
;MAHIISHDLSKTMNWKGINGKVPFCQLQLKERVNSVVWRNRVTSNATDKVGKKAICVFLKDGPLFVLPTCTKFPEDVQEDERCFRWMDDHKFIQHSETLMNLLNIMGGEFTTDSVDIPFPEDLYKQAEYLPTDDTVWFILQTLDKIAELFDGELDSVWDEKKVEIFLNVLTSQSDGLQSCVTAQKKKNNNLQMYFKRLNNHVLKRMAYSAHAWELVRKEVRTHLLRLVLLGSATENSI
;
A
#
# COMPACT_ATOMS: atom_id res chain seq x y z
N MET A 1 22.36 -41.90 18.95
CA MET A 1 21.11 -42.42 19.53
C MET A 1 20.14 -41.26 19.71
N ALA A 2 19.26 -41.03 18.74
CA ALA A 2 18.14 -40.10 18.85
C ALA A 2 16.86 -40.90 18.53
N HIS A 3 16.11 -41.27 19.57
CA HIS A 3 14.82 -41.91 19.43
C HIS A 3 13.79 -40.84 19.03
N ILE A 4 13.30 -40.91 17.79
CA ILE A 4 12.25 -40.03 17.28
C ILE A 4 10.91 -40.56 17.79
N ILE A 5 10.25 -39.75 18.60
CA ILE A 5 8.86 -39.91 19.05
C ILE A 5 7.96 -39.55 17.86
N SER A 6 7.78 -40.47 16.90
CA SER A 6 6.85 -40.28 15.76
C SER A 6 5.47 -40.91 15.98
N HIS A 7 5.27 -41.58 17.11
CA HIS A 7 4.23 -42.60 17.21
C HIS A 7 2.87 -42.11 17.73
N ASP A 8 2.76 -40.87 18.22
CA ASP A 8 1.54 -40.42 18.94
C ASP A 8 0.62 -39.47 18.14
N LEU A 9 1.14 -38.77 17.14
CA LEU A 9 0.32 -37.84 16.34
C LEU A 9 -0.55 -38.56 15.28
N SER A 10 -0.12 -39.73 14.82
CA SER A 10 -0.87 -40.50 13.81
C SER A 10 -2.13 -41.17 14.37
N LYS A 11 -2.18 -41.44 15.69
CA LYS A 11 -3.29 -42.15 16.33
C LYS A 11 -4.48 -41.25 16.70
N THR A 12 -4.27 -39.93 16.77
CA THR A 12 -5.32 -38.99 17.20
C THR A 12 -6.11 -38.37 16.03
N MET A 13 -5.64 -38.51 14.79
CA MET A 13 -6.36 -38.06 13.60
C MET A 13 -7.24 -39.17 13.03
N ASN A 14 -8.53 -39.12 13.36
CA ASN A 14 -9.54 -40.02 12.78
C ASN A 14 -9.85 -39.60 11.33
N TRP A 15 -9.21 -40.24 10.36
CA TRP A 15 -9.34 -39.95 8.92
C TRP A 15 -10.63 -40.49 8.26
N LYS A 16 -11.60 -41.03 9.03
CA LYS A 16 -12.81 -41.67 8.49
C LYS A 16 -13.81 -40.76 7.77
N GLY A 17 -13.51 -39.48 7.55
CA GLY A 17 -14.46 -38.50 7.00
C GLY A 17 -14.27 -38.10 5.53
N ILE A 18 -13.26 -38.59 4.81
CA ILE A 18 -12.94 -38.09 3.45
C ILE A 18 -13.15 -39.19 2.41
N ASN A 19 -14.39 -39.65 2.29
CA ASN A 19 -14.85 -40.41 1.13
C ASN A 19 -16.16 -39.78 0.66
N GLY A 20 -16.04 -38.67 -0.07
CA GLY A 20 -17.20 -38.01 -0.68
C GLY A 20 -16.99 -36.53 -0.96
N LYS A 21 -16.46 -36.21 -2.15
CA LYS A 21 -16.80 -35.04 -2.98
C LYS A 21 -16.85 -33.65 -2.29
N VAL A 22 -15.91 -33.31 -1.40
CA VAL A 22 -15.71 -31.91 -0.98
C VAL A 22 -14.34 -31.43 -1.46
N PRO A 23 -14.26 -30.43 -2.36
CA PRO A 23 -12.98 -29.83 -2.75
C PRO A 23 -12.26 -29.28 -1.52
N PHE A 24 -10.94 -29.46 -1.45
CA PHE A 24 -10.11 -29.10 -0.30
C PHE A 24 -10.27 -27.62 0.14
N CYS A 25 -10.65 -26.74 -0.80
CA CYS A 25 -10.93 -25.32 -0.55
C CYS A 25 -12.14 -25.05 0.37
N GLN A 26 -13.01 -26.02 0.63
CA GLN A 26 -14.21 -25.85 1.46
C GLN A 26 -14.06 -26.39 2.90
N LEU A 27 -12.95 -27.04 3.23
CA LEU A 27 -12.70 -27.45 4.60
C LEU A 27 -12.16 -26.26 5.38
N GLN A 28 -12.79 -25.92 6.52
CA GLN A 28 -12.25 -24.98 7.53
C GLN A 28 -11.01 -25.58 8.26
N LEU A 29 -10.09 -26.15 7.48
CA LEU A 29 -8.84 -26.73 7.91
C LEU A 29 -7.88 -25.66 8.43
N LYS A 30 -7.96 -24.41 7.92
CA LYS A 30 -7.12 -23.29 8.37
C LYS A 30 -7.31 -23.00 9.86
N GLU A 31 -8.56 -22.96 10.34
CA GLU A 31 -8.85 -22.71 11.77
C GLU A 31 -8.45 -23.91 12.65
N ARG A 32 -8.70 -25.13 12.20
CA ARG A 32 -8.32 -26.34 12.94
C ARG A 32 -6.81 -26.54 13.01
N VAL A 33 -6.09 -26.36 11.91
CA VAL A 33 -4.62 -26.46 11.85
C VAL A 33 -3.99 -25.37 12.67
N ASN A 34 -4.46 -24.12 12.55
CA ASN A 34 -3.96 -23.03 13.39
C ASN A 34 -4.21 -23.32 14.88
N SER A 35 -5.39 -23.82 15.27
CA SER A 35 -5.69 -24.14 16.68
C SER A 35 -4.85 -25.29 17.26
N VAL A 36 -4.35 -26.21 16.43
CA VAL A 36 -3.55 -27.37 16.85
C VAL A 36 -2.07 -27.01 16.89
N VAL A 37 -1.60 -26.21 15.93
CA VAL A 37 -0.22 -25.71 15.87
C VAL A 37 0.06 -24.71 16.99
N TRP A 38 -0.92 -23.85 17.34
CA TRP A 38 -0.79 -22.90 18.47
C TRP A 38 -0.77 -23.55 19.84
N ARG A 39 -1.38 -24.74 20.00
CA ARG A 39 -1.44 -25.46 21.28
C ARG A 39 -0.23 -26.35 21.54
N ASN A 40 0.65 -26.53 20.56
CA ASN A 40 1.82 -27.39 20.69
C ASN A 40 3.06 -26.52 20.98
N ARG A 41 3.61 -26.65 22.19
CA ARG A 41 4.71 -25.85 22.73
C ARG A 41 6.01 -25.94 21.89
N VAL A 42 6.14 -26.99 21.08
CA VAL A 42 7.30 -27.20 20.19
C VAL A 42 7.17 -26.37 18.90
N THR A 43 5.95 -26.13 18.40
CA THR A 43 5.72 -25.37 17.16
C THR A 43 5.45 -23.89 17.39
N SER A 44 5.09 -23.46 18.61
CA SER A 44 4.91 -22.03 18.92
C SER A 44 6.21 -21.23 18.87
N ASN A 45 7.36 -21.88 19.10
CA ASN A 45 8.67 -21.22 19.09
C ASN A 45 9.34 -21.21 17.71
N ALA A 46 8.66 -21.74 16.67
CA ALA A 46 9.17 -21.80 15.30
C ALA A 46 8.42 -20.85 14.35
N THR A 47 7.78 -19.80 14.87
CA THR A 47 7.25 -18.70 14.06
C THR A 47 8.29 -17.58 13.93
N ASP A 48 9.39 -17.94 13.29
CA ASP A 48 10.10 -17.04 12.38
C ASP A 48 10.12 -17.73 11.02
N LYS A 49 10.29 -16.95 9.93
CA LYS A 49 10.11 -17.24 8.49
C LYS A 49 10.52 -18.65 7.96
N VAL A 50 11.18 -19.48 8.76
CA VAL A 50 11.54 -20.89 8.51
C VAL A 50 10.36 -21.88 8.64
N GLY A 51 9.35 -21.60 9.48
CA GLY A 51 8.25 -22.54 9.75
C GLY A 51 7.37 -22.87 8.53
N LYS A 52 7.13 -21.90 7.65
CA LYS A 52 6.36 -22.11 6.40
C LYS A 52 7.11 -22.99 5.39
N LYS A 53 8.45 -22.98 5.42
CA LYS A 53 9.31 -23.76 4.51
C LYS A 53 9.44 -25.22 4.97
N ALA A 54 9.46 -25.46 6.29
CA ALA A 54 9.64 -26.79 6.86
C ALA A 54 8.45 -27.75 6.64
N ILE A 55 7.22 -27.24 6.56
CA ILE A 55 6.02 -28.06 6.32
C ILE A 55 6.06 -28.73 4.94
N CYS A 56 6.65 -28.09 3.92
CA CYS A 56 6.81 -28.69 2.60
C CYS A 56 7.95 -29.72 2.54
N VAL A 57 9.00 -29.58 3.36
CA VAL A 57 10.12 -30.52 3.38
C VAL A 57 9.71 -31.84 4.05
N PHE A 58 8.91 -31.78 5.12
CA PHE A 58 8.44 -32.99 5.82
C PHE A 58 7.57 -33.92 4.97
N LEU A 59 6.94 -33.43 3.89
CA LEU A 59 6.11 -34.23 2.99
C LEU A 59 6.88 -34.79 1.79
N LYS A 60 8.13 -34.36 1.55
CA LYS A 60 8.94 -34.85 0.43
C LYS A 60 9.76 -36.10 0.75
N ASP A 61 10.17 -36.28 2.00
CA ASP A 61 11.15 -37.32 2.37
C ASP A 61 10.56 -38.50 3.17
N GLY A 62 9.22 -38.64 3.19
CA GLY A 62 8.54 -39.80 3.75
C GLY A 62 8.37 -40.93 2.71
N PRO A 63 8.53 -42.22 3.08
CA PRO A 63 8.40 -43.31 2.13
C PRO A 63 6.92 -43.56 1.77
N LEU A 64 6.67 -43.66 0.46
CA LEU A 64 5.44 -44.10 -0.22
C LEU A 64 4.15 -43.30 0.09
N PHE A 65 3.85 -42.33 -0.77
CA PHE A 65 2.57 -42.27 -1.50
C PHE A 65 2.73 -41.25 -2.64
N VAL A 66 2.93 -41.75 -3.86
CA VAL A 66 2.95 -40.91 -5.07
C VAL A 66 1.50 -40.50 -5.35
N LEU A 67 1.12 -39.28 -4.98
CA LEU A 67 -0.09 -38.65 -5.50
C LEU A 67 0.26 -37.91 -6.81
N PRO A 68 -0.27 -38.34 -7.97
CA PRO A 68 -0.08 -37.64 -9.21
C PRO A 68 -1.04 -36.44 -9.24
N THR A 69 -0.57 -35.29 -8.74
CA THR A 69 -0.94 -33.90 -9.09
C THR A 69 -0.73 -32.98 -7.88
N CYS A 70 0.53 -32.76 -7.50
CA CYS A 70 0.93 -31.49 -6.88
C CYS A 70 1.54 -30.62 -7.98
N THR A 71 0.72 -30.21 -8.95
CA THR A 71 1.09 -29.20 -9.94
C THR A 71 0.18 -27.99 -9.73
N LYS A 72 0.83 -26.87 -9.40
CA LYS A 72 0.28 -25.54 -9.07
C LYS A 72 -0.32 -25.39 -7.68
N PHE A 73 0.55 -25.07 -6.71
CA PHE A 73 0.19 -24.02 -5.75
C PHE A 73 -0.11 -22.74 -6.56
N PRO A 74 -1.14 -21.96 -6.23
CA PRO A 74 -1.25 -20.61 -6.77
C PRO A 74 0.02 -19.85 -6.37
N GLU A 75 0.65 -19.18 -7.31
CA GLU A 75 1.72 -18.19 -7.09
C GLU A 75 1.24 -16.94 -6.31
N ASP A 76 0.20 -17.07 -5.48
CA ASP A 76 -0.52 -15.95 -4.85
C ASP A 76 -0.07 -15.69 -3.39
N VAL A 77 1.20 -15.97 -3.07
CA VAL A 77 1.85 -15.41 -1.86
C VAL A 77 3.20 -14.84 -2.25
N GLN A 78 3.18 -14.01 -3.29
CA GLN A 78 4.21 -13.04 -3.56
C GLN A 78 3.64 -11.69 -3.08
N GLU A 79 3.61 -11.49 -1.75
CA GLU A 79 3.56 -10.12 -1.22
C GLU A 79 4.74 -9.39 -1.88
N ASP A 80 4.44 -8.37 -2.70
CA ASP A 80 5.40 -7.79 -3.63
C ASP A 80 6.58 -7.20 -2.84
N GLU A 81 7.72 -7.90 -2.86
CA GLU A 81 8.93 -7.57 -2.09
C GLU A 81 9.41 -6.14 -2.37
N ARG A 82 9.04 -5.56 -3.52
CA ARG A 82 9.28 -4.14 -3.83
C ARG A 82 8.46 -3.17 -3.00
N CYS A 83 7.18 -3.45 -2.78
CA CYS A 83 6.34 -2.61 -1.93
C CYS A 83 6.83 -2.65 -0.50
N PHE A 84 7.09 -3.87 0.00
CA PHE A 84 7.65 -4.06 1.33
C PHE A 84 8.94 -3.26 1.48
N ARG A 85 9.87 -3.34 0.53
CA ARG A 85 11.10 -2.54 0.56
C ARG A 85 10.85 -1.03 0.51
N TRP A 86 9.90 -0.55 -0.30
CA TRP A 86 9.60 0.88 -0.38
C TRP A 86 9.07 1.44 0.94
N MET A 87 8.19 0.68 1.59
CA MET A 87 7.56 1.07 2.86
C MET A 87 8.50 0.83 4.07
N ASP A 88 9.20 -0.31 4.13
CA ASP A 88 10.10 -0.70 5.23
C ASP A 88 11.42 0.09 5.23
N ASP A 89 11.96 0.46 4.06
CA ASP A 89 13.14 1.35 3.97
C ASP A 89 12.79 2.83 4.26
N HIS A 90 11.57 3.11 4.75
CA HIS A 90 11.00 4.43 5.01
C HIS A 90 11.12 5.39 3.81
N LYS A 91 11.13 4.85 2.58
CA LYS A 91 11.26 5.67 1.36
C LYS A 91 10.06 6.58 1.19
N PHE A 92 8.87 6.12 1.57
CA PHE A 92 7.68 6.93 1.48
C PHE A 92 7.79 8.18 2.39
N ILE A 93 8.20 8.04 3.65
CA ILE A 93 8.42 9.19 4.55
C ILE A 93 9.52 10.11 4.01
N GLN A 94 10.69 9.57 3.59
CA GLN A 94 11.81 10.37 3.08
C GLN A 94 11.42 11.23 1.87
N HIS A 95 10.70 10.66 0.91
CA HIS A 95 10.20 11.41 -0.24
C HIS A 95 9.15 12.43 0.19
N SER A 96 8.26 12.09 1.13
CA SER A 96 7.25 13.03 1.61
C SER A 96 7.87 14.25 2.29
N GLU A 97 8.91 14.06 3.10
CA GLU A 97 9.69 15.17 3.70
C GLU A 97 10.36 16.01 2.61
N THR A 98 10.94 15.36 1.60
CA THR A 98 11.56 16.03 0.45
C THR A 98 10.55 16.87 -0.32
N LEU A 99 9.35 16.33 -0.60
CA LEU A 99 8.25 17.03 -1.25
C LEU A 99 7.80 18.24 -0.45
N MET A 100 7.62 18.08 0.86
CA MET A 100 7.23 19.17 1.75
C MET A 100 8.29 20.28 1.80
N ASN A 101 9.58 19.91 1.84
CA ASN A 101 10.68 20.86 1.79
C ASN A 101 10.72 21.61 0.45
N LEU A 102 10.62 20.90 -0.67
CA LEU A 102 10.58 21.49 -2.01
C LEU A 102 9.41 22.48 -2.16
N LEU A 103 8.23 22.10 -1.68
CA LEU A 103 7.05 22.96 -1.68
C LEU A 103 7.26 24.24 -0.84
N ASN A 104 8.03 24.16 0.25
CA ASN A 104 8.38 25.34 1.04
C ASN A 104 9.35 26.27 0.32
N ILE A 105 10.39 25.72 -0.32
CA ILE A 105 11.50 26.51 -0.89
C ILE A 105 11.27 26.96 -2.35
N MET A 106 10.26 26.39 -3.03
CA MET A 106 9.89 26.81 -4.38
C MET A 106 9.18 28.16 -4.40
N GLY A 107 8.40 28.46 -3.36
CA GLY A 107 7.76 29.75 -3.13
C GLY A 107 8.31 30.47 -1.89
N GLY A 108 7.63 31.55 -1.50
CA GLY A 108 7.89 32.27 -0.25
C GLY A 108 7.05 31.73 0.92
N GLU A 109 6.72 32.62 1.86
CA GLU A 109 5.72 32.33 2.88
C GLU A 109 4.37 31.96 2.24
N PHE A 110 3.66 31.02 2.86
CA PHE A 110 2.34 30.62 2.38
C PHE A 110 1.34 31.74 2.61
N THR A 111 0.47 31.96 1.62
CA THR A 111 -0.61 32.94 1.75
C THR A 111 -1.57 32.59 2.89
N THR A 112 -2.04 33.62 3.60
CA THR A 112 -3.12 33.49 4.58
C THR A 112 -4.48 33.31 3.92
N ASP A 113 -4.61 33.70 2.65
CA ASP A 113 -5.87 33.64 1.90
C ASP A 113 -6.32 32.18 1.67
N SER A 114 -7.61 32.00 1.45
CA SER A 114 -8.23 30.69 1.24
C SER A 114 -9.00 30.65 -0.07
N VAL A 115 -9.07 29.46 -0.66
CA VAL A 115 -9.92 29.20 -1.82
C VAL A 115 -11.37 29.00 -1.36
N ASP A 116 -12.33 29.43 -2.16
CA ASP A 116 -13.76 29.14 -1.97
C ASP A 116 -14.11 27.74 -2.53
N ILE A 117 -13.27 26.76 -2.19
CA ILE A 117 -13.45 25.35 -2.54
C ILE A 117 -13.19 24.58 -1.26
N PRO A 118 -14.18 23.87 -0.70
CA PRO A 118 -13.98 23.10 0.51
C PRO A 118 -13.00 21.96 0.24
N PHE A 119 -11.98 21.84 1.10
CA PHE A 119 -11.04 20.72 1.10
C PHE A 119 -11.80 19.38 1.28
N PRO A 120 -11.43 18.30 0.56
CA PRO A 120 -12.19 17.06 0.55
C PRO A 120 -11.87 16.18 1.78
N GLU A 121 -12.09 16.72 2.98
CA GLU A 121 -11.86 16.05 4.27
C GLU A 121 -12.46 14.64 4.31
N ASP A 122 -13.70 14.51 3.86
CA ASP A 122 -14.43 13.26 3.98
C ASP A 122 -13.79 12.14 3.15
N LEU A 123 -13.10 12.47 2.05
CA LEU A 123 -12.37 11.47 1.27
C LEU A 123 -11.16 10.93 2.03
N TYR A 124 -10.45 11.82 2.75
CA TYR A 124 -9.31 11.42 3.59
C TYR A 124 -9.75 10.59 4.78
N LYS A 125 -10.81 11.00 5.48
CA LYS A 125 -11.39 10.23 6.58
C LYS A 125 -11.85 8.85 6.12
N GLN A 126 -12.46 8.74 4.93
CA GLN A 126 -12.83 7.45 4.37
C GLN A 126 -11.59 6.58 4.09
N ALA A 127 -10.52 7.18 3.57
CA ALA A 127 -9.28 6.48 3.27
C ALA A 127 -8.58 5.90 4.51
N GLU A 128 -8.76 6.50 5.70
CA GLU A 128 -8.22 5.97 6.96
C GLU A 128 -8.77 4.57 7.33
N TYR A 129 -9.94 4.20 6.81
CA TYR A 129 -10.61 2.93 7.11
C TYR A 129 -10.59 1.93 5.94
N LEU A 130 -9.92 2.27 4.83
CA LEU A 130 -9.78 1.38 3.69
C LEU A 130 -8.75 0.28 3.96
N PRO A 131 -8.87 -0.88 3.30
CA PRO A 131 -7.78 -1.87 3.25
C PRO A 131 -6.47 -1.24 2.74
N THR A 132 -5.31 -1.72 3.20
CA THR A 132 -3.96 -1.21 2.85
C THR A 132 -3.80 -0.93 1.35
N ASP A 133 -4.15 -1.89 0.49
CA ASP A 133 -4.05 -1.79 -0.97
C ASP A 133 -4.99 -0.70 -1.56
N ASP A 134 -6.17 -0.49 -0.97
CA ASP A 134 -7.08 0.61 -1.34
C ASP A 134 -6.58 1.98 -0.86
N THR A 135 -5.98 2.03 0.34
CA THR A 135 -5.36 3.25 0.88
C THR A 135 -4.17 3.69 0.05
N VAL A 136 -3.28 2.76 -0.32
CA VAL A 136 -2.15 3.06 -1.21
C VAL A 136 -2.64 3.52 -2.59
N TRP A 137 -3.68 2.88 -3.13
CA TRP A 137 -4.30 3.33 -4.38
C TRP A 137 -4.90 4.75 -4.28
N PHE A 138 -5.47 5.12 -3.14
CA PHE A 138 -5.93 6.50 -2.90
C PHE A 138 -4.77 7.50 -2.83
N ILE A 139 -3.67 7.13 -2.18
CA ILE A 139 -2.44 7.94 -2.11
C ILE A 139 -1.90 8.19 -3.52
N LEU A 140 -1.70 7.12 -4.31
CA LEU A 140 -1.24 7.20 -5.70
C LEU A 140 -2.08 8.15 -6.55
N GLN A 141 -3.40 7.98 -6.52
CA GLN A 141 -4.29 8.87 -7.27
C GLN A 141 -4.19 10.33 -6.84
N THR A 142 -3.93 10.59 -5.56
CA THR A 142 -3.76 11.96 -5.08
C THR A 142 -2.45 12.54 -5.60
N LEU A 143 -1.35 11.78 -5.55
CA LEU A 143 -0.04 12.18 -6.10
C LEU A 143 -0.14 12.47 -7.60
N ASP A 144 -0.80 11.59 -8.37
CA ASP A 144 -1.06 11.79 -9.80
C ASP A 144 -1.80 13.10 -10.08
N LYS A 145 -2.84 13.40 -9.29
CA LYS A 145 -3.61 14.63 -9.47
C LYS A 145 -2.84 15.89 -9.10
N ILE A 146 -1.93 15.81 -8.14
CA ILE A 146 -1.01 16.90 -7.83
C ILE A 146 -0.03 17.08 -8.99
N ALA A 147 0.57 16.00 -9.52
CA ALA A 147 1.48 16.07 -10.66
C ALA A 147 0.80 16.68 -11.89
N GLU A 148 -0.39 16.20 -12.26
CA GLU A 148 -1.20 16.75 -13.36
C GLU A 148 -1.53 18.25 -13.18
N LEU A 149 -1.65 18.73 -11.94
CA LEU A 149 -1.91 20.13 -11.64
C LEU A 149 -0.66 21.00 -11.87
N PHE A 150 0.53 20.46 -11.62
CA PHE A 150 1.82 21.15 -11.76
C PHE A 150 2.49 20.92 -13.12
N ASP A 151 1.95 20.06 -13.98
CA ASP A 151 2.41 19.82 -15.36
C ASP A 151 1.90 20.90 -16.36
N GLY A 152 1.40 22.03 -15.85
CA GLY A 152 0.83 23.13 -16.64
C GLY A 152 1.79 24.32 -16.83
N GLU A 153 1.28 25.40 -17.43
CA GLU A 153 2.03 26.67 -17.57
C GLU A 153 2.25 27.33 -16.20
N LEU A 154 3.41 27.05 -15.60
CA LEU A 154 3.92 27.69 -14.37
C LEU A 154 4.92 28.81 -14.65
N ASP A 155 5.11 29.16 -15.92
CA ASP A 155 6.10 30.12 -16.39
C ASP A 155 6.10 31.38 -15.50
N SER A 156 7.27 31.70 -14.95
CA SER A 156 7.56 32.88 -14.10
C SER A 156 7.05 32.91 -12.66
N VAL A 157 6.33 31.90 -12.15
CA VAL A 157 5.82 31.92 -10.76
C VAL A 157 6.88 31.52 -9.74
N TRP A 158 7.55 30.39 -10.01
CA TRP A 158 8.60 29.82 -9.16
C TRP A 158 9.80 29.42 -10.01
N ASP A 159 10.90 29.07 -9.34
CA ASP A 159 12.09 28.54 -9.99
C ASP A 159 11.76 27.20 -10.68
N GLU A 160 11.83 27.19 -12.01
CA GLU A 160 11.51 26.04 -12.87
C GLU A 160 12.27 24.77 -12.46
N LYS A 161 13.55 24.90 -12.08
CA LYS A 161 14.36 23.76 -11.65
C LYS A 161 13.84 23.16 -10.35
N LYS A 162 13.31 23.98 -9.44
CA LYS A 162 12.70 23.47 -8.19
C LYS A 162 11.37 22.79 -8.47
N VAL A 163 10.56 23.32 -9.39
CA VAL A 163 9.31 22.69 -9.83
C VAL A 163 9.59 21.33 -10.49
N GLU A 164 10.60 21.27 -11.37
CA GLU A 164 11.04 20.04 -12.02
C GLU A 164 11.49 18.98 -10.99
N ILE A 165 12.32 19.36 -10.01
CA ILE A 165 12.74 18.46 -8.94
C ILE A 165 11.52 17.98 -8.13
N PHE A 166 10.56 18.87 -7.84
CA PHE A 166 9.33 18.50 -7.14
C PHE A 166 8.52 17.46 -7.91
N LEU A 167 8.29 17.67 -9.21
CA LEU A 167 7.61 16.71 -10.08
C LEU A 167 8.35 15.38 -10.16
N ASN A 168 9.69 15.40 -10.27
CA ASN A 168 10.50 14.18 -10.30
C ASN A 168 10.37 13.35 -9.00
N VAL A 169 10.36 14.03 -7.83
CA VAL A 169 10.17 13.36 -6.54
C VAL A 169 8.74 12.82 -6.41
N LEU A 170 7.72 13.53 -6.90
CA LEU A 170 6.32 13.04 -6.93
C LEU A 170 6.18 11.78 -7.78
N THR A 171 6.79 11.79 -8.98
CA THR A 171 6.78 10.64 -9.89
C THR A 171 7.51 9.45 -9.27
N SER A 172 8.70 9.66 -8.71
CA SER A 172 9.45 8.60 -7.99
C SER A 172 8.65 8.00 -6.84
N GLN A 173 7.95 8.83 -6.06
CA GLN A 173 7.07 8.37 -4.99
C GLN A 173 5.93 7.50 -5.52
N SER A 174 5.33 7.91 -6.63
CA SER A 174 4.23 7.19 -7.26
C SER A 174 4.72 5.86 -7.84
N ASP A 175 5.85 5.85 -8.54
CA ASP A 175 6.47 4.64 -9.10
C ASP A 175 6.82 3.61 -8.02
N GLY A 176 7.34 4.07 -6.88
CA GLY A 176 7.65 3.20 -5.74
C GLY A 176 6.40 2.53 -5.16
N LEU A 177 5.34 3.32 -4.95
CA LEU A 177 4.05 2.84 -4.44
C LEU A 177 3.27 2.00 -5.45
N GLN A 178 3.54 2.12 -6.76
CA GLN A 178 2.82 1.36 -7.79
C GLN A 178 2.96 -0.16 -7.60
N SER A 179 4.09 -0.60 -7.04
CA SER A 179 4.33 -2.01 -6.69
C SER A 179 3.51 -2.51 -5.50
N CYS A 180 2.97 -1.61 -4.69
CA CYS A 180 2.08 -1.97 -3.57
C CYS A 180 0.66 -2.29 -4.00
N VAL A 181 0.31 -1.97 -5.24
CA VAL A 181 -1.05 -2.13 -5.74
C VAL A 181 -1.18 -3.38 -6.58
N THR A 182 -2.00 -4.33 -6.10
CA THR A 182 -2.16 -5.65 -6.75
C THR A 182 -2.96 -5.60 -8.06
N ALA A 183 -3.84 -4.61 -8.20
CA ALA A 183 -4.59 -4.36 -9.43
C ALA A 183 -4.99 -2.89 -9.54
N GLN A 184 -4.97 -2.33 -10.75
CA GLN A 184 -5.49 -0.98 -10.97
C GLN A 184 -6.98 -0.94 -10.63
N LYS A 185 -7.36 -0.04 -9.72
CA LYS A 185 -8.74 0.10 -9.26
C LYS A 185 -9.42 1.28 -9.94
N LYS A 186 -10.72 1.42 -9.72
CA LYS A 186 -11.47 2.54 -10.25
C LYS A 186 -10.96 3.85 -9.65
N LYS A 187 -10.83 4.89 -10.49
CA LYS A 187 -10.45 6.21 -10.01
C LYS A 187 -11.56 6.85 -9.16
N ASN A 188 -11.19 7.62 -8.13
CA ASN A 188 -12.11 8.33 -7.27
C ASN A 188 -12.64 9.60 -7.97
N ASN A 189 -13.88 9.53 -8.46
CA ASN A 189 -14.51 10.63 -9.19
C ASN A 189 -14.62 11.93 -8.39
N ASN A 190 -14.81 11.84 -7.06
CA ASN A 190 -14.93 13.02 -6.21
C ASN A 190 -13.58 13.72 -6.05
N LEU A 191 -12.50 12.95 -5.86
CA LEU A 191 -11.13 13.46 -5.85
C LEU A 191 -10.79 14.15 -7.17
N GLN A 192 -11.13 13.51 -8.30
CA GLN A 192 -10.94 14.12 -9.63
C GLN A 192 -11.71 15.42 -9.79
N MET A 193 -12.97 15.46 -9.37
CA MET A 193 -13.79 16.66 -9.44
C MET A 193 -13.24 17.78 -8.57
N TYR A 194 -12.68 17.46 -7.41
CA TYR A 194 -12.02 18.44 -6.55
C TYR A 194 -10.84 19.12 -7.26
N PHE A 195 -9.88 18.36 -7.77
CA PHE A 195 -8.73 18.94 -8.49
C PHE A 195 -9.16 19.68 -9.77
N LYS A 196 -10.21 19.21 -10.45
CA LYS A 196 -10.79 19.93 -11.59
C LYS A 196 -11.38 21.28 -11.18
N ARG A 197 -12.04 21.37 -10.01
CA ARG A 197 -12.53 22.64 -9.46
C ARG A 197 -11.36 23.56 -9.09
N LEU A 198 -10.31 23.02 -8.48
CA LEU A 198 -9.10 23.79 -8.14
C LEU A 198 -8.49 24.44 -9.39
N ASN A 199 -8.29 23.66 -10.47
CA ASN A 199 -7.80 24.19 -11.74
C ASN A 199 -8.75 25.24 -12.35
N ASN A 200 -10.06 24.93 -12.45
CA ASN A 200 -10.99 25.82 -13.17
C ASN A 200 -11.39 27.08 -12.38
N HIS A 201 -11.62 26.96 -11.07
CA HIS A 201 -12.18 28.05 -10.26
C HIS A 201 -11.10 28.88 -9.57
N VAL A 202 -9.87 28.39 -9.47
CA VAL A 202 -8.73 29.14 -8.93
C VAL A 202 -7.80 29.53 -10.08
N LEU A 203 -7.06 28.58 -10.66
CA LEU A 203 -6.04 28.89 -11.66
C LEU A 203 -6.63 29.61 -12.88
N LYS A 204 -7.57 29.00 -13.61
CA LYS A 204 -8.14 29.60 -14.82
C LYS A 204 -8.88 30.90 -14.56
N ARG A 205 -9.71 30.96 -13.51
CA ARG A 205 -10.49 32.15 -13.15
C ARG A 205 -9.58 33.35 -12.83
N MET A 206 -8.42 33.09 -12.24
CA MET A 206 -7.43 34.10 -11.87
C MET A 206 -6.29 34.20 -12.89
N ALA A 207 -6.54 33.75 -14.13
CA ALA A 207 -5.63 33.82 -15.27
C ALA A 207 -4.21 33.32 -14.95
N TYR A 208 -4.11 32.21 -14.20
CA TYR A 208 -2.84 31.59 -13.81
C TYR A 208 -1.86 32.56 -13.12
N SER A 209 -2.39 33.60 -12.45
CA SER A 209 -1.56 34.56 -11.72
C SER A 209 -0.75 33.90 -10.61
N ALA A 210 0.38 34.50 -10.25
CA ALA A 210 1.23 34.02 -9.16
C ALA A 210 0.45 33.82 -7.84
N HIS A 211 -0.49 34.71 -7.54
CA HIS A 211 -1.35 34.57 -6.37
C HIS A 211 -2.25 33.33 -6.42
N ALA A 212 -2.78 32.97 -7.59
CA ALA A 212 -3.59 31.77 -7.77
C ALA A 212 -2.77 30.49 -7.53
N TRP A 213 -1.52 30.48 -7.99
CA TRP A 213 -0.59 29.39 -7.74
C TRP A 213 -0.20 29.28 -6.27
N GLU A 214 -0.03 30.39 -5.55
CA GLU A 214 0.22 30.37 -4.11
C GLU A 214 -0.97 29.81 -3.30
N LEU A 215 -2.20 30.10 -3.72
CA LEU A 215 -3.41 29.45 -3.18
C LEU A 215 -3.39 27.93 -3.42
N VAL A 216 -3.06 27.51 -4.64
CA VAL A 216 -2.94 26.08 -4.98
C VAL A 216 -1.82 25.40 -4.21
N ARG A 217 -0.65 26.06 -4.04
CA ARG A 217 0.48 25.54 -3.27
C ARG A 217 0.08 25.22 -1.83
N LYS A 218 -0.73 26.11 -1.23
CA LYS A 218 -1.28 25.90 0.12
C LYS A 218 -2.23 24.69 0.18
N GLU A 219 -3.11 24.53 -0.79
CA GLU A 219 -3.99 23.34 -0.86
C GLU A 219 -3.18 22.04 -1.01
N VAL A 220 -2.17 22.06 -1.89
CA VAL A 220 -1.28 20.91 -2.12
C VAL A 220 -0.48 20.56 -0.88
N ARG A 221 -0.03 21.56 -0.10
CA ARG A 221 0.60 21.33 1.20
C ARG A 221 -0.32 20.53 2.12
N THR A 222 -1.60 20.89 2.20
CA THR A 222 -2.58 20.18 3.01
C THR A 222 -2.80 18.75 2.52
N HIS A 223 -2.87 18.53 1.20
CA HIS A 223 -2.93 17.18 0.63
C HIS A 223 -1.72 16.34 1.03
N LEU A 224 -0.50 16.86 0.85
CA LEU A 224 0.73 16.14 1.18
C LEU A 224 0.81 15.79 2.68
N LEU A 225 0.44 16.71 3.56
CA LEU A 225 0.35 16.45 5.01
C LEU A 225 -0.62 15.31 5.32
N ARG A 226 -1.80 15.31 4.68
CA ARG A 226 -2.77 14.23 4.84
C ARG A 226 -2.26 12.90 4.29
N LEU A 227 -1.52 12.91 3.18
CA LEU A 227 -0.90 11.71 2.63
C LEU A 227 0.17 11.13 3.55
N VAL A 228 0.98 11.96 4.22
CA VAL A 228 1.94 11.49 5.23
C VAL A 228 1.23 10.74 6.34
N LEU A 229 0.14 11.29 6.87
CA LEU A 229 -0.63 10.62 7.93
C LEU A 229 -1.17 9.25 7.49
N LEU A 230 -1.76 9.18 6.29
CA LEU A 230 -2.27 7.93 5.73
C LEU A 230 -1.13 6.93 5.46
N GLY A 231 -0.05 7.37 4.84
CA GLY A 231 1.06 6.53 4.46
C GLY A 231 1.82 6.00 5.67
N SER A 232 2.06 6.81 6.70
CA SER A 232 2.68 6.34 7.95
C SER A 232 1.82 5.33 8.70
N ALA A 233 0.48 5.50 8.72
CA ALA A 233 -0.41 4.49 9.28
C ALA A 233 -0.36 3.17 8.48
N THR A 234 -0.20 3.29 7.17
CA THR A 234 -0.07 2.16 6.23
C THR A 234 1.27 1.44 6.41
N GLU A 235 2.39 2.15 6.52
CA GLU A 235 3.73 1.60 6.80
C GLU A 235 3.71 0.74 8.07
N ASN A 236 3.08 1.21 9.15
CA ASN A 236 2.99 0.46 10.41
C ASN A 236 2.10 -0.79 10.36
N SER A 237 1.33 -0.97 9.28
CA SER A 237 0.36 -2.06 9.12
C SER A 237 0.81 -3.15 8.14
N ILE A 238 1.92 -2.91 7.42
CA ILE A 238 2.58 -3.85 6.50
C ILE A 238 3.66 -4.62 7.27
#